data_AF-A0A969HAE3-F1
#
_entry.id   AF-A0A969HAE3-F1
#
_cell.length_a   1.000
_cell.length_b   1.000
_cell.length_c   1.000
_cell.angle_alpha   90.00
_cell.angle_beta   90.00
_cell.angle_gamma   90.00
#
_symmetry.space_group_name_H-M   'P 1'
#
loop_
_entity.id
_entity.type
_entity.pdbx_description
1 polymer ?
#
loop_
_entity_poly.entity_id
_entity_poly.type
_entity_poly.pdbx_seq_one_letter_code
_entity_poly.pdbx_strand_id
1 'polypeptide(L)'
;MQIKKFLFLTVLLALVLSSLTPAAIAAPPLQSAVACEQEVIVQADDWLSKIAEKVYGDVLAYPAIADATNAKNAEDSSFAKIDNVDVIETGWKLCVPSPPTPRRC
;
A
#
# COMPACT_ATOMS: atom_id res chain seq x y z
N MET A 1 -30.64 -43.28 -38.22
CA MET A 1 -30.37 -41.82 -38.12
C MET A 1 -30.47 -41.31 -36.67
N GLN A 2 -29.88 -42.00 -35.69
CA GLN A 2 -29.90 -41.61 -34.26
C GLN A 2 -28.47 -41.57 -33.67
N ILE A 3 -27.60 -42.48 -34.12
CA ILE A 3 -26.17 -42.48 -33.75
C ILE A 3 -25.44 -41.22 -34.23
N LYS A 4 -25.74 -40.72 -35.43
CA LYS A 4 -25.13 -39.49 -35.97
C LYS A 4 -25.51 -38.26 -35.13
N LYS A 5 -26.75 -38.20 -34.61
CA LYS A 5 -27.20 -37.12 -33.72
C LYS A 5 -26.50 -37.19 -32.35
N PHE A 6 -26.31 -38.39 -31.82
CA PHE A 6 -25.55 -38.60 -30.57
C PHE A 6 -24.07 -38.22 -30.72
N LEU A 7 -23.47 -38.56 -31.86
CA LEU A 7 -22.07 -38.24 -32.17
C LEU A 7 -21.86 -36.74 -32.42
N PHE A 8 -22.84 -36.05 -33.00
CA PHE A 8 -22.84 -34.58 -33.12
C PHE A 8 -23.04 -33.90 -31.76
N LEU A 9 -23.86 -34.46 -30.86
CA LEU A 9 -24.12 -33.89 -29.54
C LEU A 9 -22.88 -33.98 -28.62
N THR A 10 -22.12 -35.08 -28.69
CA THR A 10 -20.89 -35.25 -27.92
C THR A 10 -19.75 -34.37 -28.43
N VAL A 11 -19.64 -34.17 -29.75
CA VAL A 11 -18.65 -33.25 -30.34
C VAL A 11 -18.97 -31.79 -30.01
N LEU A 12 -20.26 -31.40 -30.00
CA LEU A 12 -20.69 -30.07 -29.56
C LEU A 12 -20.41 -29.85 -28.06
N LEU A 13 -20.63 -30.85 -27.22
CA LEU A 13 -20.35 -30.74 -25.79
C LEU A 13 -18.83 -30.62 -25.52
N ALA A 14 -18.00 -31.38 -26.23
CA ALA A 14 -16.54 -31.30 -26.09
C ALA A 14 -15.96 -29.95 -26.56
N LEU A 15 -16.59 -29.30 -27.55
CA LEU A 15 -16.17 -27.99 -28.05
C LEU A 15 -16.47 -26.85 -27.05
N VAL A 16 -17.57 -26.97 -26.29
CA VAL A 16 -17.98 -25.97 -25.28
C VAL A 16 -17.12 -26.06 -24.01
N LEU A 17 -16.56 -27.22 -23.67
CA LEU A 17 -15.66 -27.36 -22.51
C LEU A 17 -14.24 -26.82 -22.75
N SER A 18 -13.84 -26.52 -24.00
CA SER A 18 -12.49 -26.04 -24.33
C SER A 18 -12.33 -24.51 -24.24
N SER A 19 -13.40 -23.76 -23.96
CA SER A 19 -13.36 -22.29 -23.92
C SER A 19 -13.21 -21.68 -22.53
N LEU A 20 -13.00 -22.48 -21.47
CA LEU A 20 -12.65 -21.96 -20.14
C LEU A 20 -11.17 -21.57 -20.11
N THR A 21 -10.84 -20.42 -20.71
CA THR A 21 -9.58 -19.74 -20.42
C THR A 21 -9.64 -19.19 -18.99
N PRO A 22 -8.60 -19.42 -18.15
CA PRO A 22 -8.50 -18.73 -16.88
C PRO A 22 -8.36 -17.24 -17.17
N ALA A 23 -9.36 -16.44 -16.78
CA ALA A 23 -9.19 -15.01 -16.67
C ALA A 23 -8.13 -14.79 -15.58
N ALA A 24 -6.89 -14.51 -16.00
CA ALA A 24 -5.86 -14.01 -15.09
C ALA A 24 -6.41 -12.70 -14.51
N ILE A 25 -6.84 -12.75 -13.25
CA ILE A 25 -7.21 -11.57 -12.50
C ILE A 25 -5.92 -10.79 -12.34
N ALA A 26 -5.68 -9.81 -13.23
CA ALA A 26 -4.70 -8.79 -12.99
C ALA A 26 -5.14 -8.09 -11.69
N ALA A 27 -4.39 -8.31 -10.61
CA ALA A 27 -4.58 -7.55 -9.40
C ALA A 27 -4.53 -6.06 -9.78
N PRO A 28 -5.50 -5.25 -9.35
CA PRO A 28 -5.43 -3.81 -9.57
C PRO A 28 -4.06 -3.33 -9.06
N PRO A 29 -3.44 -2.33 -9.70
CA PRO A 29 -2.25 -1.72 -9.12
C PRO A 29 -2.63 -1.36 -7.69
N LEU A 30 -1.94 -1.94 -6.71
CA LEU A 30 -2.01 -1.45 -5.34
C LEU A 30 -1.58 0.01 -5.46
N GLN A 31 -2.55 0.94 -5.48
CA GLN A 31 -2.33 2.29 -5.01
C GLN A 31 -1.55 2.07 -3.72
N SER A 32 -0.29 2.48 -3.72
CA SER A 32 0.63 2.24 -2.63
C SER A 32 -0.05 2.75 -1.37
N ALA A 33 -0.71 1.84 -0.65
CA ALA A 33 -1.18 2.12 0.68
C ALA A 33 0.06 2.63 1.38
N VAL A 34 -0.05 3.80 2.02
CA VAL A 34 1.05 4.38 2.77
C VAL A 34 1.33 3.41 3.91
N ALA A 35 2.15 2.41 3.61
CA ALA A 35 2.47 1.33 4.51
C ALA A 35 3.51 1.89 5.47
N CYS A 36 3.25 1.73 6.76
CA CYS A 36 4.28 2.02 7.75
C CYS A 36 5.34 0.95 7.62
N GLU A 37 6.44 1.33 6.97
CA GLU A 37 7.60 0.48 6.87
C GLU A 37 8.29 0.38 8.23
N GLN A 38 8.29 1.49 8.97
CA GLN A 38 8.92 1.58 10.27
C GLN A 38 8.07 2.40 11.25
N GLU A 39 8.03 1.95 12.50
CA GLU A 39 7.50 2.71 13.62
C GLU A 39 8.65 3.41 14.36
N VAL A 40 8.48 4.70 14.66
CA VAL A 40 9.47 5.49 15.40
C VAL A 40 8.81 6.11 16.62
N ILE A 41 9.44 5.95 17.79
CA ILE A 41 9.04 6.66 19.00
C ILE A 41 9.88 7.92 19.14
N VAL A 42 9.23 9.08 19.13
CA VAL A 42 9.88 10.39 19.27
C VAL A 42 10.64 10.45 20.60
N GLN A 43 11.93 10.79 20.56
CA GLN A 43 12.74 11.01 21.75
C GLN A 43 12.87 12.50 22.07
N ALA A 44 13.51 12.82 23.20
CA ALA A 44 13.91 14.20 23.48
C ALA A 44 14.87 14.70 22.37
N ASP A 45 14.75 15.99 22.02
CA ASP A 45 15.52 16.64 20.95
C ASP A 45 15.29 16.10 19.54
N ASP A 46 14.17 15.41 19.29
CA ASP A 46 13.73 15.02 17.95
C ASP A 46 12.68 15.99 17.41
N TRP A 47 12.76 16.22 16.10
CA TRP A 47 11.75 16.93 15.32
C TRP A 47 11.60 16.23 13.97
N LEU A 48 10.48 16.47 13.29
CA LEU A 48 10.05 15.71 12.12
C LEU A 48 11.08 15.71 10.97
N SER A 49 11.72 16.85 10.68
CA SER A 49 12.74 16.94 9.62
C SER A 49 14.06 16.24 9.94
N LYS A 50 14.47 16.15 11.22
CA LYS A 50 15.62 15.34 11.63
C LYS A 50 15.37 13.84 11.45
N ILE A 51 14.14 13.40 11.73
CA ILE A 51 13.73 12.01 11.47
C ILE A 51 13.73 11.74 9.97
N ALA A 52 13.16 12.65 9.17
CA ALA A 52 13.15 12.55 7.71
C ALA A 52 14.56 12.51 7.10
N GLU A 53 15.47 13.35 7.58
CA GLU A 53 16.89 13.30 7.18
C GLU A 53 17.52 11.96 7.50
N LYS A 54 17.29 11.43 8.70
CA LYS A 54 17.86 10.15 9.14
C LYS A 54 17.34 8.96 8.32
N VAL A 55 16.07 8.97 7.95
CA VAL A 55 15.44 7.83 7.25
C VAL A 55 15.53 7.94 5.73
N TYR A 56 15.33 9.14 5.19
CA TYR A 56 15.26 9.36 3.74
C TYR A 56 16.49 10.07 3.16
N GLY A 57 17.33 10.65 4.00
CA GLY A 57 18.38 11.57 3.55
C GLY A 57 17.84 12.90 3.04
N ASP A 58 16.56 13.20 3.30
CA ASP A 58 15.89 14.42 2.85
C ASP A 58 15.14 15.08 4.02
N VAL A 59 15.67 16.21 4.48
CA VAL A 59 15.07 17.03 5.53
C VAL A 59 13.68 17.56 5.15
N LEU A 60 13.34 17.64 3.85
CA LEU A 60 12.06 18.16 3.36
C LEU A 60 10.99 17.07 3.21
N ALA A 61 11.34 15.80 3.38
CA ALA A 61 10.42 14.68 3.26
C ALA A 61 9.56 14.44 4.51
N TYR A 62 9.70 15.28 5.55
CA TYR A 62 8.94 15.16 6.79
C TYR A 62 7.40 15.22 6.65
N PRO A 63 6.79 15.93 5.68
CA PRO A 63 5.34 15.91 5.53
C PRO A 63 4.80 14.51 5.25
N ALA A 64 5.57 13.67 4.55
CA ALA A 64 5.18 12.29 4.26
C ALA A 64 5.04 11.44 5.54
N ILE A 65 5.89 11.69 6.55
CA ILE A 65 5.80 11.03 7.86
C ILE A 65 4.54 11.49 8.59
N ALA A 66 4.23 12.78 8.54
CA ALA A 66 3.05 13.33 9.21
C ALA A 66 1.75 12.79 8.59
N ASP A 67 1.66 12.80 7.26
CA ASP A 67 0.51 12.28 6.51
C ASP A 67 0.33 10.78 6.78
N ALA A 68 1.41 10.00 6.75
CA ALA A 68 1.38 8.57 7.03
C ALA A 68 0.95 8.26 8.47
N THR A 69 1.44 9.04 9.44
CA THR A 69 1.09 8.88 10.85
C THR A 69 -0.39 9.21 11.08
N ASN A 70 -0.90 10.28 10.49
CA ASN A 70 -2.33 10.62 10.59
C ASN A 70 -3.23 9.59 9.89
N ALA A 71 -2.80 9.08 8.72
CA ALA A 71 -3.50 7.99 8.05
C ALA A 71 -3.58 6.74 8.94
N LYS A 72 -2.49 6.41 9.65
CA LYS A 72 -2.51 5.32 10.63
C LYS A 72 -3.26 5.62 11.90
N ASN A 73 -3.25 6.84 12.41
CA ASN A 73 -4.04 7.20 13.58
C ASN A 73 -5.54 6.92 13.36
N ALA A 74 -6.03 7.08 12.13
CA ALA A 74 -7.40 6.74 11.76
C ALA A 74 -7.71 5.22 11.81
N GLU A 75 -6.69 4.37 11.65
CA GLU A 75 -6.81 2.90 11.72
C GLU A 75 -6.48 2.36 13.13
N ASP A 76 -5.46 2.94 13.77
CA ASP A 76 -4.87 2.59 15.06
C ASP A 76 -4.56 3.87 15.84
N SER A 77 -5.36 4.13 16.88
CA SER A 77 -5.26 5.31 17.72
C SER A 77 -4.01 5.38 18.60
N SER A 78 -3.15 4.34 18.61
CA SER A 78 -1.86 4.40 19.28
C SER A 78 -0.80 5.21 18.53
N PHE A 79 -1.01 5.49 17.24
CA PHE A 79 -0.21 6.48 16.49
C PHE A 79 -0.62 7.90 16.88
N ALA A 80 0.32 8.85 16.79
CA ALA A 80 0.02 10.24 17.13
C ALA A 80 -0.93 10.89 16.10
N LYS A 81 -1.82 11.77 16.57
CA LYS A 81 -2.57 12.67 15.70
C LYS A 81 -1.80 13.99 15.60
N ILE A 82 -1.24 14.27 14.43
CA ILE A 82 -0.41 15.45 14.18
C ILE A 82 -1.28 16.53 13.54
N ASP A 83 -1.69 17.51 14.34
CA ASP A 83 -2.44 18.69 13.86
C ASP A 83 -1.51 19.81 13.38
N ASN A 84 -0.27 19.85 13.89
CA ASN A 84 0.77 20.80 13.48
C ASN A 84 2.10 20.06 13.30
N VAL A 85 2.67 20.10 12.09
CA VAL A 85 3.92 19.42 11.75
C VAL A 85 5.17 20.02 12.42
N ASP A 86 5.07 21.25 12.92
CA ASP A 86 6.16 21.91 13.65
C ASP A 86 6.19 21.52 15.15
N VAL A 87 5.19 20.76 15.62
CA VAL A 87 5.05 20.36 17.03
C VAL A 87 4.89 18.85 17.11
N ILE A 88 5.87 18.18 17.71
CA ILE A 88 5.79 16.78 18.11
C ILE A 88 6.22 16.63 19.57
N GLU A 89 5.64 15.67 20.28
CA GLU A 89 5.98 15.41 21.68
C GLU A 89 6.76 14.10 21.85
N THR A 90 7.62 14.07 22.84
CA THR A 90 8.35 12.87 23.22
C THR A 90 7.38 11.73 23.60
N GLY A 91 7.65 10.53 23.11
CA GLY A 91 6.82 9.34 23.31
C GLY A 91 5.78 9.10 22.22
N TRP A 92 5.58 10.03 21.28
CA TRP A 92 4.68 9.83 20.14
C TRP A 92 5.15 8.69 19.24
N LYS A 93 4.21 7.81 18.85
CA LYS A 93 4.44 6.77 17.85
C LYS A 93 4.15 7.33 16.46
N LEU A 94 5.18 7.36 15.62
CA LEU A 94 5.13 7.83 14.23
C LEU A 94 5.22 6.67 13.27
N CYS A 95 4.49 6.80 12.16
CA CYS A 95 4.58 5.92 11.00
C CYS A 95 5.55 6.53 10.00
N VAL A 96 6.61 5.80 9.66
CA VAL A 96 7.57 6.20 8.65
C VAL A 96 7.34 5.34 7.41
N PRO A 97 6.78 5.90 6.32
CA PRO A 97 6.55 5.15 5.10
C PRO A 97 7.85 4.90 4.34
N SER A 98 7.81 4.00 3.36
CA SER A 98 8.87 3.92 2.37
C SER A 98 9.02 5.27 1.63
N PRO A 99 10.26 5.72 1.34
CA PRO A 99 10.45 6.96 0.60
C PRO A 99 9.75 6.85 -0.76
N PRO A 100 9.14 7.94 -1.25
CA PRO A 100 8.58 7.95 -2.59
C PRO A 100 9.71 7.64 -3.58
N THR A 101 9.54 6.60 -4.39
CA THR A 101 10.52 6.21 -5.42
C THR A 101 10.92 7.46 -6.20
N PRO A 102 12.23 7.78 -6.31
CA PRO A 102 12.66 8.95 -7.06
C PRO A 102 12.03 8.88 -8.45
N ARG A 103 11.20 9.88 -8.80
CA ARG A 103 10.70 10.00 -10.17
C ARG A 103 11.92 10.28 -11.03
N ARG A 104 12.50 9.22 -11.61
CA ARG A 104 13.46 9.37 -12.71
C ARG A 104 12.67 9.97 -13.86
N CYS A 105 12.84 11.27 -14.06
CA CYS A 105 12.39 11.96 -15.26
C CYS A 105 13.11 11.40 -16.48
#